data_AF-A0A6G3MLE4-F1
#
_entry.id   AF-A0A6G3MLE4-F1
#
_cell.length_a   1.000
_cell.length_b   1.000
_cell.length_c   1.000
_cell.angle_alpha   90.00
_cell.angle_beta   90.00
_cell.angle_gamma   90.00
#
_symmetry.space_group_name_H-M   'P 1'
#
loop_
_entity.id
_entity.type
_entity.pdbx_description
1 polymer ?
#
loop_
_entity_poly.entity_id
_entity_poly.type
_entity_poly.pdbx_seq_one_letter_code
_entity_poly.pdbx_strand_id
1 'polypeptide(L)'
;TAHLISQYPDFYKSSVLRNPVIDLTSMYTTTDIPEWVFTETGLEYPDDFCVHPDYLLKLYQSSPLFYAKNITCPVLLLLGSDDKRVHLQQGMLLYKVLKSKKSTIE
;
A
#
# COMPACT_ATOMS: atom_id res chain seq x y z
N THR A 1 -3.32 7.76 3.80
CA THR A 1 -2.93 8.79 2.81
C THR A 1 -2.84 8.27 1.38
N ALA A 2 -2.02 7.25 1.08
CA ALA A 2 -1.88 6.71 -0.28
C ALA A 2 -3.24 6.32 -0.92
N HIS A 3 -4.14 5.76 -0.11
CA HIS A 3 -5.51 5.41 -0.52
C HIS A 3 -6.39 6.62 -0.90
N LEU A 4 -6.14 7.80 -0.31
CA LEU A 4 -6.92 9.01 -0.56
C LEU A 4 -6.46 9.71 -1.84
N ILE A 5 -5.16 9.88 -2.01
CA ILE A 5 -4.58 10.55 -3.20
C ILE A 5 -4.78 9.75 -4.49
N SER A 6 -5.01 8.43 -4.37
CA SER A 6 -5.32 7.56 -5.50
C SER A 6 -6.80 7.54 -5.86
N GLN A 7 -7.71 7.79 -4.92
CA GLN A 7 -9.15 7.84 -5.19
C GLN A 7 -9.67 9.24 -5.50
N TYR A 8 -9.01 10.28 -4.99
CA TYR A 8 -9.39 11.68 -5.19
C TYR A 8 -8.22 12.46 -5.82
N PRO A 9 -7.83 12.13 -7.06
CA PRO A 9 -6.60 12.64 -7.67
C PRO A 9 -6.55 14.17 -7.79
N ASP A 10 -7.70 14.83 -7.96
CA ASP A 10 -7.76 16.29 -8.17
C ASP A 10 -7.91 17.11 -6.87
N PHE A 11 -8.11 16.43 -5.73
CA PHE A 11 -8.38 17.11 -4.46
C PHE A 11 -7.09 17.56 -3.75
N TYR A 12 -6.05 16.71 -3.77
CA TYR A 12 -4.82 16.96 -3.01
C TYR A 12 -3.76 17.63 -3.88
N LYS A 13 -3.13 18.69 -3.35
CA LYS A 13 -2.05 19.41 -4.06
C LYS A 13 -0.70 18.68 -4.02
N SER A 14 -0.43 17.96 -2.94
CA SER A 14 0.79 17.16 -2.75
C SER A 14 0.58 16.16 -1.60
N SER A 15 1.50 15.21 -1.45
CA SER A 15 1.46 14.24 -0.36
C SER A 15 2.85 13.86 0.13
N VAL A 16 2.97 13.60 1.43
CA VAL A 16 4.14 13.01 2.07
C VAL A 16 3.73 11.66 2.64
N LEU A 17 4.46 10.60 2.29
CA LEU A 17 4.16 9.24 2.70
C LEU A 17 5.36 8.65 3.45
N ARG A 18 5.19 8.42 4.75
CA ARG A 18 6.19 7.73 5.58
C ARG A 18 5.85 6.26 5.72
N ASN A 19 6.77 5.38 5.33
CA ASN A 19 6.61 3.91 5.34
C ASN A 19 5.19 3.46 4.94
N PRO A 20 4.69 3.86 3.76
CA PRO A 20 3.30 3.63 3.41
C PRO A 20 3.04 2.15 3.11
N VAL A 21 1.92 1.62 3.62
CA VAL A 21 1.33 0.37 3.10
C VAL A 21 0.73 0.67 1.74
N ILE A 22 1.11 -0.13 0.73
CA ILE A 22 0.70 0.06 -0.66
C ILE A 22 -0.07 -1.14 -1.19
N ASP A 23 0.37 -2.34 -0.86
CA ASP A 23 -0.19 -3.62 -1.30
C ASP A 23 -0.37 -4.57 -0.12
N LEU A 24 -1.62 -4.77 0.28
CA LEU A 24 -2.01 -5.64 1.39
C LEU A 24 -1.76 -7.12 1.08
N THR A 25 -1.76 -7.52 -0.20
CA THR A 25 -1.51 -8.92 -0.57
C THR A 25 -0.08 -9.35 -0.25
N SER A 26 0.91 -8.50 -0.55
CA SER A 26 2.30 -8.73 -0.15
C SER A 26 2.58 -8.35 1.30
N MET A 27 1.83 -7.42 1.88
CA MET A 27 2.03 -7.02 3.29
C MET A 27 1.84 -8.19 4.24
N TYR A 28 0.76 -8.98 4.03
CA TYR A 28 0.44 -10.13 4.88
C TYR A 28 1.64 -11.05 5.11
N THR A 29 2.41 -11.36 4.06
CA THR A 29 3.49 -12.34 4.12
C THR A 29 4.83 -11.76 4.56
N THR A 30 4.96 -10.43 4.66
CA THR A 30 6.24 -9.75 4.87
C THR A 30 6.35 -8.98 6.17
N THR A 31 5.24 -8.75 6.86
CA THR A 31 5.20 -8.04 8.13
C THR A 31 5.39 -8.95 9.33
N ASP A 32 5.83 -8.38 10.44
CA ASP A 32 5.80 -8.99 11.77
C ASP A 32 4.46 -8.81 12.51
N ILE A 33 3.45 -8.19 11.88
CA ILE A 33 2.05 -8.06 12.36
C ILE A 33 1.00 -8.47 11.30
N PRO A 34 0.98 -9.74 10.86
CA PRO A 34 0.12 -10.19 9.77
C PRO A 34 -1.38 -10.02 10.08
N GLU A 35 -1.79 -10.11 11.34
CA GLU A 35 -3.17 -9.96 11.82
C GLU A 35 -3.75 -8.57 11.54
N TRP A 36 -2.91 -7.54 11.50
CA TRP A 36 -3.30 -6.17 11.21
C TRP A 36 -3.92 -6.06 9.80
N VAL A 37 -3.37 -6.78 8.82
CA VAL A 37 -3.84 -6.75 7.42
C VAL A 37 -5.30 -7.22 7.29
N PHE A 38 -5.68 -8.25 8.05
CA PHE A 38 -7.04 -8.79 8.04
C PHE A 38 -7.99 -7.91 8.85
N THR A 39 -7.55 -7.48 10.03
CA THR A 39 -8.33 -6.61 10.91
C THR A 39 -8.75 -5.33 10.19
N GLU A 40 -7.82 -4.64 9.52
CA GLU A 40 -8.10 -3.40 8.78
C GLU A 40 -8.99 -3.60 7.54
N THR A 41 -9.06 -4.82 7.02
CA THR A 41 -9.94 -5.14 5.87
C THR A 41 -11.24 -5.79 6.29
N GLY A 42 -11.52 -5.89 7.59
CA GLY A 42 -12.71 -6.56 8.12
C GLY A 42 -12.78 -8.02 7.69
N LEU A 43 -11.62 -8.68 7.67
CA LEU A 43 -11.48 -10.12 7.47
C LEU A 43 -11.11 -10.78 8.79
N GLU A 44 -11.50 -12.03 8.95
CA GLU A 44 -11.05 -12.86 10.05
C GLU A 44 -9.63 -13.36 9.77
N TYR A 45 -8.76 -13.27 10.78
CA TYR A 45 -7.39 -13.77 10.68
C TYR A 45 -7.40 -15.31 10.76
N PRO A 46 -6.90 -16.03 9.74
CA PRO A 46 -6.98 -17.49 9.72
C PRO A 46 -5.99 -18.13 10.72
N ASP A 47 -6.49 -19.05 11.55
CA ASP A 47 -5.69 -19.78 12.56
C ASP A 47 -4.62 -20.70 11.95
N ASP A 48 -4.84 -21.15 10.70
CA ASP A 48 -3.94 -22.05 9.97
C ASP A 48 -2.92 -21.31 9.09
N PHE A 49 -2.92 -19.97 9.13
CA PHE A 49 -2.08 -19.10 8.31
C PHE A 49 -2.26 -19.27 6.79
N CYS A 50 -3.29 -20.01 6.35
CA CYS A 50 -3.55 -20.29 4.96
C CYS A 50 -4.59 -19.30 4.42
N VAL A 51 -4.19 -18.45 3.46
CA VAL A 51 -5.07 -17.42 2.92
C VAL A 51 -5.89 -17.98 1.77
N HIS A 52 -7.22 -17.93 1.91
CA HIS A 52 -8.14 -18.31 0.85
C HIS A 52 -8.09 -17.34 -0.34
N PRO A 53 -8.32 -17.81 -1.59
CA PRO A 53 -8.33 -16.95 -2.77
C PRO A 53 -9.24 -15.71 -2.66
N ASP A 54 -10.41 -15.86 -2.03
CA ASP A 54 -11.36 -14.76 -1.85
C ASP A 54 -10.79 -13.62 -0.97
N TYR A 55 -9.94 -13.97 0.00
CA TYR A 55 -9.27 -12.99 0.85
C TYR A 55 -8.25 -12.20 0.02
N LEU A 56 -7.48 -12.87 -0.84
CA LEU A 56 -6.50 -12.20 -1.70
C LEU A 56 -7.15 -11.15 -2.61
N LEU A 57 -8.32 -11.47 -3.19
CA LEU A 57 -9.07 -10.52 -4.02
C LEU A 57 -9.51 -9.30 -3.20
N LYS A 58 -10.07 -9.51 -2.01
CA LYS A 58 -10.51 -8.41 -1.13
C LYS A 58 -9.33 -7.55 -0.66
N LEU A 59 -8.22 -8.16 -0.26
CA LEU A 59 -6.99 -7.47 0.12
C LEU A 59 -6.47 -6.61 -1.04
N TYR A 60 -6.43 -7.16 -2.26
CA TYR A 60 -6.00 -6.43 -3.44
C TYR A 60 -6.90 -5.22 -3.72
N GLN A 61 -8.23 -5.40 -3.73
CA GLN A 61 -9.19 -4.32 -3.98
C GLN A 61 -9.16 -3.22 -2.90
N SER A 62 -8.85 -3.61 -1.66
CA SER A 62 -8.71 -2.66 -0.53
C SER A 62 -7.36 -1.93 -0.53
N SER A 63 -6.38 -2.40 -1.29
CA SER A 63 -5.03 -1.87 -1.31
C SER A 63 -4.96 -0.51 -2.03
N PRO A 64 -4.17 0.46 -1.53
CA PRO A 64 -3.87 1.68 -2.29
C PRO A 64 -3.33 1.42 -3.71
N LEU A 65 -2.59 0.32 -3.90
CA LEU A 65 -2.07 -0.14 -5.19
C LEU A 65 -3.16 -0.23 -6.26
N PHE A 66 -4.36 -0.71 -5.90
CA PHE A 66 -5.48 -0.91 -6.83
C PHE A 66 -5.83 0.38 -7.59
N TYR A 67 -5.76 1.52 -6.90
CA TYR A 67 -6.03 2.84 -7.46
C TYR A 67 -4.75 3.64 -7.77
N ALA A 68 -3.56 3.14 -7.45
CA ALA A 68 -2.31 3.92 -7.48
C ALA A 68 -2.01 4.55 -8.85
N LYS A 69 -2.47 3.92 -9.94
CA LYS A 69 -2.40 4.47 -11.30
C LYS A 69 -3.09 5.83 -11.46
N ASN A 70 -4.00 6.20 -10.57
CA ASN A 70 -4.74 7.45 -10.64
C ASN A 70 -4.01 8.61 -9.97
N ILE A 71 -2.97 8.38 -9.16
CA ILE A 71 -2.28 9.43 -8.40
C ILE A 71 -1.66 10.46 -9.37
N THR A 72 -2.04 11.73 -9.23
CA THR A 72 -1.56 12.86 -10.06
C THR A 72 -0.74 13.87 -9.28
N CYS A 73 -0.98 14.03 -7.98
CA CYS A 73 -0.25 14.99 -7.16
C CYS A 73 1.22 14.57 -6.96
N PRO A 74 2.16 15.52 -6.76
CA PRO A 74 3.51 15.21 -6.33
C PRO A 74 3.55 14.44 -5.00
N VAL A 75 4.46 13.48 -4.89
CA VAL A 75 4.62 12.62 -3.71
C VAL A 75 6.07 12.63 -3.25
N LEU A 76 6.27 12.87 -1.95
CA LEU A 76 7.54 12.64 -1.24
C LEU A 76 7.45 11.31 -0.48
N LEU A 77 8.40 10.39 -0.72
CA LEU A 77 8.49 9.12 -0.01
C LEU A 77 9.56 9.14 1.08
N LEU A 78 9.18 8.86 2.31
CA LEU A 78 10.09 8.73 3.46
C LEU A 78 10.12 7.26 3.89
N LEU A 79 11.17 6.54 3.49
CA LEU A 79 11.25 5.09 3.67
C LEU A 79 12.36 4.70 4.66
N GLY A 80 12.03 3.84 5.61
CA GLY A 80 12.98 3.19 6.51
C GLY A 80 13.52 1.89 5.91
N SER A 81 14.84 1.73 5.88
CA SER A 81 15.51 0.51 5.40
C SER A 81 15.20 -0.71 6.25
N ASP A 82 15.05 -0.50 7.56
CA ASP A 82 14.93 -1.56 8.58
C ASP A 82 13.54 -1.61 9.22
N ASP A 83 12.52 -1.06 8.56
CA ASP A 83 11.14 -1.13 9.04
C ASP A 83 10.61 -2.57 8.94
N LYS A 84 10.32 -3.17 10.09
CA LYS A 84 9.76 -4.53 10.20
C LYS A 84 8.24 -4.58 10.07
N ARG A 85 7.55 -3.47 10.37
CA ARG A 85 6.08 -3.38 10.31
C ARG A 85 5.63 -3.21 8.86
N VAL A 86 6.28 -2.31 8.12
CA VAL A 86 5.98 -2.02 6.72
C VAL A 86 7.25 -2.08 5.90
N HIS A 87 7.47 -3.22 5.26
CA HIS A 87 8.69 -3.49 4.50
C HIS A 87 8.94 -2.44 3.41
N LEU A 88 10.19 -2.01 3.24
CA LEU A 88 10.65 -0.99 2.27
C LEU A 88 10.06 -1.18 0.86
N GLN A 89 9.89 -2.44 0.44
CA GLN A 89 9.37 -2.76 -0.89
C GLN A 89 7.96 -2.22 -1.16
N GLN A 90 7.17 -1.94 -0.13
CA GLN A 90 5.87 -1.27 -0.25
C GLN A 90 6.04 0.13 -0.88
N GLY A 91 6.90 0.96 -0.29
CA GLY A 91 7.22 2.29 -0.81
C GLY A 91 7.90 2.22 -2.18
N MET A 92 8.83 1.27 -2.38
CA MET A 92 9.51 1.10 -3.67
C MET A 92 8.57 0.66 -4.79
N LEU A 93 7.53 -0.11 -4.49
CA LEU A 93 6.49 -0.46 -5.46
C LEU A 93 5.75 0.80 -5.91
N LEU A 94 5.32 1.66 -4.98
CA LEU A 94 4.69 2.93 -5.32
C LEU A 94 5.64 3.84 -6.13
N TYR A 95 6.91 3.91 -5.75
CA TYR A 95 7.92 4.66 -6.52
C TYR A 95 7.97 4.20 -7.98
N LYS A 96 8.01 2.88 -8.23
CA LYS A 96 8.01 2.32 -9.59
C LYS A 96 6.74 2.68 -10.36
N VAL A 97 5.58 2.61 -9.71
CA VAL A 97 4.28 3.00 -10.31
C VAL A 97 4.27 4.47 -10.70
N LEU A 98 4.73 5.37 -9.83
CA LEU A 98 4.75 6.80 -10.11
C LEU A 98 5.81 7.17 -11.15
N LYS A 99 6.99 6.52 -11.10
CA LYS A 99 8.06 6.74 -12.07
C LYS A 99 7.68 6.31 -13.48
N SER A 100 6.95 5.20 -13.64
CA SER A 100 6.48 4.74 -14.95
C SER A 100 5.53 5.74 -15.63
N LYS A 101 4.84 6.57 -14.83
CA LYS A 101 3.93 7.62 -15.31
C LYS A 101 4.61 8.97 -15.61
N LYS A 102 5.93 9.10 -15.40
CA LYS A 102 6.64 10.40 -15.41
C LYS A 102 6.11 11.38 -14.36
N SER A 103 5.53 10.89 -13.26
CA SER A 103 5.10 11.75 -12.14
C SER A 103 6.31 12.34 -11.42
N THR A 104 6.16 13.56 -10.87
CA THR A 104 7.15 14.16 -9.97
C THR A 104 7.14 13.40 -8.64
N ILE A 105 8.26 12.73 -8.35
CA ILE A 105 8.48 11.97 -7.12
C ILE A 105 9.89 12.24 -6.59
N GLU A 106 9.97 12.49 -5.29
CA GLU A 106 11.20 12.70 -4.52
C GLU A 106 11.33 11.66 -3.41
#